data_AF-A0A0M3JBM4-F1
#
_entry.id   AF-A0A0M3JBM4-F1
#
_cell.length_a   1.000
_cell.length_b   1.000
_cell.length_c   1.000
_cell.angle_alpha   90.00
_cell.angle_beta   90.00
_cell.angle_gamma   90.00
#
_symmetry.space_group_name_H-M   'P 1'
#
loop_
_entity.id
_entity.type
_entity.pdbx_description
1 polymer ?
#
loop_
_entity_poly.entity_id
_entity_poly.type
_entity_poly.pdbx_seq_one_letter_code
_entity_poly.pdbx_strand_id
1 'polypeptide(L)'
;MQPEMPVCKYSLLAGGRNGSAAVSLNLGDIIYHQWDCSEQKGDFYCMLLHTCTVDSGQGNMQTIIDEDGLVVALSVTVLSLLC
;
A
#
# COMPACT_ATOMS: atom_id res chain seq x y z
N MET A 1 -17.94 17.98 -16.38
CA MET A 1 -17.14 16.90 -16.99
C MET A 1 -16.90 15.87 -15.90
N GLN A 2 -17.34 14.63 -16.08
CA GLN A 2 -17.07 13.57 -15.09
C GLN A 2 -15.63 13.08 -15.29
N PRO A 3 -14.77 13.15 -14.27
CA PRO A 3 -13.43 12.59 -14.40
C PRO A 3 -13.52 11.06 -14.45
N GLU A 4 -12.65 10.46 -15.26
CA GLU A 4 -12.49 9.00 -15.36
C GLU A 4 -11.84 8.47 -14.09
N MET A 5 -12.21 7.26 -13.66
CA MET A 5 -11.59 6.64 -12.48
C MET A 5 -10.08 6.43 -12.71
N PRO A 6 -9.23 6.76 -11.73
CA PRO A 6 -7.78 6.58 -11.88
C PRO A 6 -7.42 5.10 -11.85
N VAL A 7 -6.37 4.74 -12.59
CA VAL A 7 -5.72 3.44 -12.47
C VAL A 7 -4.63 3.55 -11.41
N CYS A 8 -4.72 2.70 -10.39
CA CYS A 8 -3.76 2.63 -9.30
C CYS A 8 -2.89 1.38 -9.41
N LYS A 9 -1.60 1.52 -9.09
CA LYS A 9 -0.64 0.42 -9.05
C LYS A 9 -0.12 0.20 -7.65
N TYR A 10 -0.06 -1.06 -7.25
CA TYR A 10 0.57 -1.49 -6.00
C TYR A 10 1.99 -2.00 -6.27
N SER A 11 2.94 -1.68 -5.40
CA SER A 11 4.34 -2.13 -5.48
C SER A 11 4.96 -2.24 -4.10
N LEU A 12 5.92 -3.15 -3.96
CA LEU A 12 6.76 -3.29 -2.77
C LEU A 12 8.13 -2.71 -3.07
N LEU A 13 8.67 -1.85 -2.20
CA LEU A 13 10.02 -1.31 -2.33
C LEU A 13 10.93 -1.80 -1.20
N ALA A 14 12.16 -2.17 -1.55
CA ALA A 14 13.22 -2.49 -0.61
C ALA A 14 14.06 -1.24 -0.31
N GLY A 15 14.35 -0.98 0.97
CA GLY A 15 15.12 0.20 1.39
C GLY A 15 14.29 1.46 1.63
N GLY A 16 12.97 1.33 1.82
CA GLY A 16 12.07 2.43 2.18
C GLY A 16 11.39 3.11 0.98
N ARG A 17 10.85 4.32 1.19
CA ARG A 17 9.99 5.04 0.22
C ARG A 17 10.64 5.31 -1.14
N ASN A 18 11.96 5.56 -1.14
CA ASN A 18 12.74 5.80 -2.37
C ASN A 18 13.53 4.55 -2.77
N GLY A 19 13.15 3.40 -2.23
CA GLY A 19 13.75 2.12 -2.52
C GLY A 19 13.48 1.64 -3.94
N SER A 20 14.19 0.59 -4.34
CA SER A 20 13.91 -0.10 -5.59
C SER A 20 12.77 -1.10 -5.42
N ALA A 21 12.05 -1.39 -6.50
CA ALA A 21 11.04 -2.45 -6.50
C ALA A 21 11.66 -3.77 -5.99
N ALA A 22 11.02 -4.37 -4.99
CA ALA A 22 11.43 -5.63 -4.40
C ALA A 22 11.05 -6.78 -5.34
N VAL A 23 12.05 -7.55 -5.77
CA VAL A 23 11.86 -8.75 -6.63
C VAL A 23 11.80 -10.03 -5.77
N SER A 24 12.48 -10.02 -4.62
CA SER A 24 12.45 -11.08 -3.62
C SER A 24 12.61 -10.48 -2.23
N LEU A 25 12.11 -11.18 -1.21
CA LEU A 25 12.11 -10.74 0.19
C LEU A 25 12.48 -11.93 1.09
N ASN A 26 13.23 -11.63 2.14
CA ASN A 26 13.57 -12.57 3.20
C ASN A 26 12.79 -12.25 4.47
N LEU A 27 12.69 -13.24 5.36
CA LEU A 27 12.12 -13.04 6.68
C LEU A 27 12.97 -12.01 7.45
N GLY A 28 12.30 -10.97 7.96
CA GLY A 28 12.94 -9.85 8.67
C GLY A 28 13.25 -8.63 7.79
N ASP A 29 13.08 -8.72 6.47
CA ASP A 29 13.25 -7.57 5.59
C ASP A 29 12.19 -6.51 5.87
N ILE A 30 12.64 -5.25 5.95
CA ILE A 30 11.75 -4.09 6.08
C ILE A 30 11.41 -3.60 4.67
N ILE A 31 10.12 -3.64 4.35
CA ILE A 31 9.61 -3.25 3.04
C ILE A 31 8.70 -2.04 3.13
N TYR A 32 8.59 -1.36 2.00
CA TYR A 32 7.70 -0.24 1.84
C TYR A 32 6.56 -0.62 0.91
N HIS A 33 5.32 -0.47 1.38
CA HIS A 33 4.15 -0.67 0.54
C HIS A 33 3.81 0.65 -0.15
N GLN A 34 3.85 0.65 -1.49
CA GLN A 34 3.55 1.82 -2.30
C GLN A 34 2.29 1.57 -3.11
N TRP A 35 1.36 2.51 -3.02
CA TRP A 35 0.25 2.64 -3.95
C TRP A 35 0.44 3.94 -4.71
N ASP A 36 0.34 3.89 -6.04
CA ASP A 36 0.50 5.04 -6.91
C ASP A 36 -0.69 5.13 -7.89
N CYS A 37 -1.40 6.24 -7.84
CA CYS A 37 -2.51 6.57 -8.75
C CYS A 37 -2.23 7.87 -9.54
N SER A 38 -1.00 8.39 -9.47
CA SER A 38 -0.64 9.73 -9.93
C SER A 38 -0.59 9.87 -11.45
N GLU A 39 -0.48 8.76 -12.17
CA GLU A 39 -0.35 8.73 -13.63
C GLU A 39 -1.54 9.34 -14.38
N GLN A 40 -2.72 9.50 -13.76
CA GLN A 40 -3.94 9.80 -14.51
C GLN A 40 -4.72 11.06 -14.17
N LYS A 41 -4.60 11.66 -12.96
CA LYS A 41 -5.24 12.96 -12.54
C LYS A 41 -5.19 13.14 -11.01
N GLY A 42 -4.01 13.43 -10.45
CA GLY A 42 -3.87 13.69 -9.00
C GLY A 42 -4.71 14.87 -8.47
N ASP A 43 -5.09 15.81 -9.34
CA ASP A 43 -5.81 17.03 -8.93
C ASP A 43 -7.30 16.80 -8.61
N PHE A 44 -7.89 15.70 -9.08
CA PHE A 44 -9.31 15.38 -8.85
C PHE A 44 -9.53 14.32 -7.77
N TYR A 45 -8.50 13.53 -7.44
CA TYR A 45 -8.62 12.37 -6.58
C TYR A 45 -7.42 12.28 -5.62
N CYS A 46 -7.68 12.19 -4.31
CA CYS A 46 -6.71 11.65 -3.35
C CYS A 46 -7.09 10.19 -3.01
N MET A 47 -6.09 9.41 -2.61
CA MET A 47 -6.25 8.00 -2.30
C MET A 47 -6.26 7.78 -0.79
N LEU A 48 -7.24 6.99 -0.32
CA LEU A 48 -7.29 6.43 1.03
C LEU A 48 -7.34 4.91 0.89
N LEU A 49 -6.43 4.23 1.58
CA LEU A 49 -6.54 2.78 1.77
C LEU A 49 -7.54 2.52 2.87
N HIS A 50 -8.61 1.79 2.54
CA HIS A 50 -9.57 1.26 3.50
C HIS A 50 -8.95 -0.01 4.07
N THR A 51 -9.41 -1.18 3.67
CA THR A 51 -8.95 -2.45 4.26
C THR A 51 -7.74 -3.07 3.55
N CYS A 52 -6.74 -3.49 4.32
CA CYS A 52 -5.63 -4.31 3.84
C CYS A 52 -5.42 -5.52 4.76
N THR A 53 -5.41 -6.71 4.16
CA THR A 53 -5.28 -7.99 4.86
C THR A 53 -4.13 -8.80 4.28
N VAL A 54 -3.36 -9.44 5.15
CA VAL A 54 -2.30 -10.38 4.79
C VAL A 54 -2.82 -11.79 5.01
N ASP A 55 -2.68 -12.64 3.99
CA ASP A 55 -2.95 -14.06 4.10
C ASP A 55 -1.63 -14.83 4.26
N SER A 56 -1.60 -15.72 5.24
CA SER A 56 -0.48 -16.64 5.50
C SER A 56 -0.48 -17.88 4.59
N GLY A 57 -1.47 -18.03 3.70
CA GLY A 57 -1.67 -19.19 2.83
C GLY A 57 -2.28 -20.40 3.54
N GLN A 58 -2.49 -20.31 4.86
CA GLN A 58 -3.14 -21.34 5.69
C GLN A 58 -4.60 -21.00 6.02
N GLY A 59 -5.17 -19.96 5.37
CA GLY A 59 -6.53 -19.48 5.61
C GLY A 59 -6.67 -18.54 6.80
N ASN A 60 -5.56 -18.23 7.49
CA ASN A 60 -5.52 -17.18 8.50
C ASN A 60 -5.19 -15.85 7.83
N MET A 61 -6.17 -14.94 7.85
CA MET A 61 -6.02 -13.56 7.44
C MET A 61 -5.74 -12.66 8.64
N GLN A 62 -4.80 -11.74 8.49
CA GLN A 62 -4.53 -10.68 9.46
C GLN A 62 -4.78 -9.31 8.82
N THR A 63 -5.59 -8.50 9.47
CA THR A 63 -5.83 -7.11 9.07
C THR A 63 -4.65 -6.24 9.51
N ILE A 64 -4.08 -5.50 8.56
CA ILE A 64 -3.01 -4.54 8.82
C ILE A 64 -3.46 -3.09 8.62
N ILE A 65 -4.49 -2.88 7.79
CA ILE A 65 -5.23 -1.60 7.70
C ILE A 65 -6.71 -1.94 7.82
N ASP A 66 -7.41 -1.26 8.74
CA ASP A 66 -8.83 -1.50 9.03
C ASP A 66 -9.77 -0.77 8.06
N GLU A 67 -11.07 -0.81 8.31
CA GLU A 67 -12.06 -0.12 7.48
C GLU A 67 -11.95 1.41 7.53
N ASP A 68 -11.43 1.99 8.60
CA ASP A 68 -11.25 3.43 8.71
C ASP A 68 -9.95 3.92 8.03
N GLY A 69 -9.16 2.99 7.48
CA GLY A 69 -7.85 3.28 6.90
C GLY A 69 -6.75 3.47 7.94
N LEU A 70 -6.96 2.98 9.16
CA LEU A 70 -6.00 3.06 10.25
C LEU A 70 -5.12 1.82 10.27
N VAL A 71 -3.84 2.03 10.58
CA VAL A 71 -2.87 0.93 10.75
C VAL A 71 -3.11 0.28 12.11
N VAL A 72 -3.61 -0.95 12.10
CA VAL A 72 -3.99 -1.69 13.32
C VAL A 72 -2.96 -2.74 13.74
N ALA A 73 -2.03 -3.11 12.85
CA ALA A 73 -0.93 -4.03 13.16
C ALA A 73 0.42 -3.33 12.97
N LEU A 74 1.13 -3.09 14.08
CA LEU A 74 2.43 -2.42 14.13
C LEU A 74 3.62 -3.34 13.75
N SER A 75 3.44 -4.27 12.82
CA SER A 75 4.54 -5.03 12.25
C SER A 75 4.84 -4.54 10.84
N VAL A 76 5.65 -3.47 10.76
CA VAL A 76 6.43 -3.11 9.56
C VAL A 76 5.64 -2.51 8.38
N THR A 77 4.77 -1.52 8.61
CA THR A 77 4.14 -0.76 7.52
C THR A 77 4.41 0.73 7.69
N VAL A 78 5.31 1.29 6.88
CA VAL A 78 5.41 2.74 6.69
C VAL A 78 4.52 3.09 5.51
N LEU A 79 3.23 3.30 5.76
CA LEU A 79 2.28 3.71 4.74
C LEU A 79 2.56 5.18 4.36
N SER A 80 3.00 5.48 3.13
CA SER A 80 2.77 6.83 2.61
C SER A 80 1.33 6.91 2.14
N LEU A 81 0.49 7.55 2.95
CA LEU A 81 -0.62 8.31 2.40
C LEU A 81 0.00 9.57 1.77
N LEU A 82 0.25 9.52 0.46
CA LEU A 82 0.56 10.72 -0.32
C LEU A 82 -0.76 11.41 -0.67
N CYS A 83 -1.17 12.30 0.21
CA CYS A 83 -1.63 13.64 -0.15
C CYS A 83 -0.55 14.52 0.54
#